data_AF-A0A2A5F333-F1
#
_entry.id   AF-A0A2A5F333-F1
#
_cell.length_a   1.000
_cell.length_b   1.000
_cell.length_c   1.000
_cell.angle_alpha   90.00
_cell.angle_beta   90.00
_cell.angle_gamma   90.00
#
_symmetry.space_group_name_H-M   'P 1'
#
loop_
_entity.id
_entity.type
_entity.pdbx_description
1 polymer ?
#
loop_
_entity_poly.entity_id
_entity_poly.type
_entity_poly.pdbx_seq_one_letter_code
_entity_poly.pdbx_strand_id
1 'polypeptide(L)'
;MRLLGAIFRALWVVVVAAIPSLLLPSASQGAVEFALIIGAIIGMFAFFEYGSSTPGFVDFRYAPPYNRFRAFTIAMQVVTITLVCRAVELGLADSVLVNWAQQAAQMLDFEYSPVSMAIDRILLDSRFSDTTAILLVYSITTSFVVGVGMTLAFALILWVFGCSGGRVIAKTLTSGQTYRHFSPMTVGQFPDVCGVTRISISYLESR
;
A
#
# COMPACT_ATOMS: atom_id res chain seq x y z
N MET A 1 2.05 12.98 22.90
CA MET A 1 0.80 12.73 22.13
C MET A 1 0.85 11.44 21.29
N ARG A 2 1.41 10.32 21.80
CA ARG A 2 1.48 9.04 21.05
C ARG A 2 0.11 8.34 21.00
N LEU A 3 -0.62 8.38 22.12
CA LEU A 3 -1.95 7.82 22.27
C LEU A 3 -2.94 8.35 21.22
N LEU A 4 -3.00 9.68 21.06
CA LEU A 4 -3.89 10.32 20.08
C LEU A 4 -3.57 9.86 18.65
N GLY A 5 -2.29 9.78 18.29
CA GLY A 5 -1.86 9.30 16.97
C GLY A 5 -2.12 7.81 16.73
N ALA A 6 -2.14 6.98 17.79
CA ALA A 6 -2.51 5.58 17.71
C ALA A 6 -4.03 5.42 17.50
N ILE A 7 -4.85 6.22 18.20
CA ILE A 7 -6.30 6.24 18.05
C ILE A 7 -6.71 6.61 16.62
N PHE A 8 -6.15 7.68 16.06
CA PHE A 8 -6.46 8.07 14.67
C PHE A 8 -6.12 6.99 13.64
N ARG A 9 -5.01 6.25 13.84
CA ARG A 9 -4.63 5.14 12.96
C ARG A 9 -5.60 3.96 13.10
N ALA A 10 -5.95 3.60 14.34
CA ALA A 10 -6.91 2.55 14.60
C ALA A 10 -8.26 2.89 13.96
N LEU A 11 -8.75 4.11 14.16
CA LEU A 11 -9.99 4.60 13.52
C LEU A 11 -9.91 4.51 12.00
N TRP A 12 -8.80 4.95 11.40
CA TRP A 12 -8.59 4.87 9.95
C TRP A 12 -8.70 3.44 9.43
N VAL A 13 -8.08 2.48 10.12
CA VAL A 13 -8.13 1.06 9.75
C VAL A 13 -9.54 0.51 9.85
N VAL A 14 -10.29 0.84 10.91
CA VAL A 14 -11.69 0.42 11.08
C VAL A 14 -12.55 0.95 9.95
N VAL A 15 -12.42 2.24 9.63
CA VAL A 15 -13.19 2.88 8.55
C VAL A 15 -12.88 2.20 7.21
N VAL A 16 -11.61 2.04 6.85
CA VAL A 16 -11.20 1.41 5.59
C VAL A 16 -11.72 -0.03 5.50
N ALA A 17 -11.70 -0.80 6.58
CA ALA A 17 -12.21 -2.16 6.61
C ALA A 17 -13.74 -2.24 6.44
N ALA A 18 -14.49 -1.26 6.96
CA ALA A 18 -15.95 -1.24 6.91
C ALA A 18 -16.52 -0.72 5.57
N ILE A 19 -15.74 0.07 4.82
CA ILE A 19 -16.17 0.72 3.55
C ILE A 19 -16.89 -0.22 2.57
N PRO A 20 -16.40 -1.44 2.26
CA PRO A 20 -17.07 -2.31 1.30
C PRO A 20 -18.50 -2.65 1.71
N SER A 21 -18.69 -3.03 2.97
CA SER A 21 -19.99 -3.40 3.51
C SER A 21 -20.95 -2.20 3.65
N LEU A 22 -20.41 -1.01 3.92
CA LEU A 22 -21.23 0.19 4.11
C LEU A 22 -21.69 0.82 2.80
N LEU A 23 -20.92 0.64 1.72
CA LEU A 23 -21.20 1.28 0.44
C LEU A 23 -21.90 0.37 -0.58
N LEU A 24 -21.74 -0.95 -0.50
CA LEU A 24 -22.39 -1.86 -1.43
C LEU A 24 -23.91 -1.96 -1.14
N PRO A 25 -24.78 -1.71 -2.14
CA PRO A 25 -26.23 -1.90 -2.00
C PRO A 25 -26.63 -3.31 -1.61
N SER A 26 -25.88 -4.31 -2.06
CA SER A 26 -26.18 -5.72 -1.80
C SER A 26 -25.75 -6.21 -0.40
N ALA A 27 -25.13 -5.34 0.41
CA ALA A 27 -24.66 -5.72 1.73
C ALA A 27 -25.83 -5.92 2.70
N SER A 28 -25.89 -7.11 3.32
CA SER A 28 -26.87 -7.37 4.38
C SER A 28 -26.48 -6.66 5.68
N GLN A 29 -27.44 -6.41 6.56
CA GLN A 29 -27.17 -5.83 7.88
C GLN A 29 -26.13 -6.66 8.66
N GLY A 30 -26.24 -7.99 8.63
CA GLY A 30 -25.26 -8.87 9.26
C GLY A 30 -23.86 -8.68 8.71
N ALA A 31 -23.69 -8.50 7.39
CA ALA A 31 -22.38 -8.26 6.79
C ALA A 31 -21.73 -6.95 7.28
N VAL A 32 -22.52 -5.90 7.46
CA VAL A 32 -22.06 -4.62 8.02
C VAL A 32 -21.62 -4.80 9.48
N GLU A 33 -22.44 -5.47 10.30
CA GLU A 33 -22.12 -5.75 11.70
C GLU A 33 -20.82 -6.56 11.83
N PHE A 34 -20.67 -7.64 11.04
CA PHE A 34 -19.46 -8.43 11.00
C PHE A 34 -18.24 -7.61 10.55
N ALA A 35 -18.36 -6.80 9.50
CA ALA A 35 -17.26 -5.96 9.00
C ALA A 35 -16.81 -4.94 10.05
N LEU A 36 -17.75 -4.34 10.79
CA LEU A 36 -17.43 -3.42 11.90
C LEU A 36 -16.70 -4.13 13.05
N ILE A 37 -17.13 -5.34 13.42
CA ILE A 37 -16.47 -6.14 14.47
C ILE A 37 -15.04 -6.51 14.06
N ILE A 38 -14.87 -7.06 12.85
CA ILE A 38 -13.54 -7.43 12.34
C ILE A 38 -12.66 -6.19 12.20
N GLY A 39 -13.21 -5.09 11.66
CA GLY A 39 -12.52 -3.80 11.58
C GLY A 39 -12.06 -3.31 12.96
N ALA A 40 -12.92 -3.39 13.98
CA ALA A 40 -12.59 -3.02 15.36
C ALA A 40 -11.46 -3.87 15.95
N ILE A 41 -11.46 -5.19 15.69
CA ILE A 41 -10.37 -6.08 16.12
C ILE A 41 -9.05 -5.67 15.48
N ILE A 42 -9.02 -5.50 14.15
CA ILE A 42 -7.79 -5.10 13.44
C ILE A 42 -7.33 -3.69 13.88
N GLY A 43 -8.28 -2.78 14.07
CA GLY A 43 -8.01 -1.44 14.61
C GLY A 43 -7.42 -1.47 16.02
N MET A 44 -7.89 -2.38 16.87
CA MET A 44 -7.34 -2.58 18.21
C MET A 44 -5.89 -3.10 18.17
N PHE A 45 -5.57 -4.03 17.25
CA PHE A 45 -4.19 -4.44 17.01
C PHE A 45 -3.30 -3.26 16.57
N ALA A 46 -3.79 -2.43 15.66
CA ALA A 46 -3.07 -1.21 15.25
C ALA A 46 -2.90 -0.23 16.41
N PHE A 47 -3.91 -0.07 17.27
CA PHE A 47 -3.82 0.77 18.46
C PHE A 47 -2.73 0.28 19.41
N PHE A 48 -2.67 -1.01 19.73
CA PHE A 48 -1.65 -1.55 20.63
C PHE A 48 -0.23 -1.43 20.04
N GLU A 49 -0.08 -1.71 18.75
CA GLU A 49 1.21 -1.63 18.06
C GLU A 49 1.80 -0.20 18.06
N TYR A 50 0.95 0.81 17.84
CA TYR A 50 1.36 2.22 17.79
C TYR A 50 1.25 2.96 19.13
N GLY A 51 0.51 2.40 20.08
CA GLY A 51 0.31 2.94 21.43
C GLY A 51 1.41 2.50 22.41
N SER A 52 2.01 1.33 22.23
CA SER A 52 3.06 0.81 23.12
C SER A 52 4.45 1.40 22.85
N SER A 53 5.22 1.62 23.93
CA SER A 53 6.63 2.03 23.87
C SER A 53 7.56 0.89 23.46
N THR A 54 7.24 -0.34 23.84
CA THR A 54 8.01 -1.54 23.45
C THR A 54 7.83 -1.84 21.96
N PRO A 55 8.85 -2.39 21.28
CA PRO A 55 8.69 -2.91 19.93
C PRO A 55 7.67 -4.06 19.94
N GLY A 56 6.69 -3.99 19.04
CA GLY A 56 5.69 -5.03 18.83
C GLY A 56 6.09 -5.93 17.65
N PHE A 57 5.14 -6.26 16.78
CA PHE A 57 5.36 -7.16 15.64
C PHE A 57 5.90 -6.45 14.39
N VAL A 58 5.86 -5.12 14.32
CA VAL A 58 6.20 -4.37 13.10
C VAL A 58 7.46 -3.52 13.29
N ASP A 59 8.60 -4.06 12.86
CA ASP A 59 9.92 -3.40 12.97
C ASP A 59 9.99 -2.02 12.29
N PHE A 60 9.20 -1.77 11.24
CA PHE A 60 9.21 -0.51 10.48
C PHE A 60 8.09 0.47 10.85
N ARG A 61 7.51 0.40 12.05
CA ARG A 61 6.36 1.25 12.46
C ARG A 61 6.64 2.76 12.41
N TYR A 62 7.90 3.17 12.59
CA TYR A 62 8.30 4.59 12.64
C TYR A 62 8.90 5.14 11.35
N ALA A 63 8.90 4.40 10.25
CA ALA A 63 9.37 4.92 8.95
C ALA A 63 8.33 5.89 8.35
N PRO A 64 8.55 7.23 8.41
CA PRO A 64 7.50 8.20 8.12
C PRO A 64 6.95 8.14 6.69
N PRO A 65 7.76 8.00 5.60
CA PRO A 65 7.22 7.95 4.24
C PRO A 65 6.52 6.63 3.95
N TYR A 66 7.12 5.50 4.35
CA TYR A 66 6.60 4.17 4.05
C TYR A 66 5.25 3.90 4.73
N ASN A 67 5.12 4.25 6.01
CA ASN A 67 3.91 3.95 6.76
C ASN A 67 2.70 4.77 6.29
N ARG A 68 2.92 6.06 5.97
CA ARG A 68 1.87 6.93 5.41
C ARG A 68 1.41 6.44 4.05
N PHE A 69 2.37 6.10 3.18
CA PHE A 69 2.07 5.62 1.84
C PHE A 69 1.32 4.29 1.89
N ARG A 70 1.77 3.34 2.72
CA ARG A 70 1.09 2.03 2.87
C ARG A 70 -0.36 2.18 3.31
N ALA A 71 -0.63 3.00 4.32
CA ALA A 71 -2.00 3.25 4.79
C ALA A 71 -2.88 3.87 3.69
N PHE A 72 -2.32 4.77 2.89
CA PHE A 72 -3.01 5.39 1.76
C PHE A 72 -3.27 4.39 0.62
N THR A 73 -2.28 3.59 0.23
CA THR A 73 -2.40 2.57 -0.82
C THR A 73 -3.49 1.56 -0.51
N ILE A 74 -3.54 1.04 0.72
CA ILE A 74 -4.58 0.09 1.14
C ILE A 74 -5.96 0.75 1.08
N ALA A 75 -6.09 2.00 1.56
CA ALA A 75 -7.35 2.73 1.50
C ALA A 75 -7.81 2.95 0.04
N MET A 76 -6.91 3.41 -0.84
CA MET A 76 -7.21 3.62 -2.25
C MET A 76 -7.59 2.33 -2.97
N GLN A 77 -6.92 1.22 -2.65
CA GLN A 77 -7.26 -0.10 -3.18
C GLN A 77 -8.71 -0.47 -2.83
N VAL A 78 -9.04 -0.45 -1.54
CA VAL A 78 -10.35 -0.87 -1.04
C VAL A 78 -11.45 0.05 -1.56
N VAL A 79 -11.24 1.37 -1.51
CA VAL A 79 -12.22 2.37 -1.96
C VAL A 79 -12.47 2.24 -3.46
N THR A 80 -11.43 2.15 -4.29
CA THR A 80 -11.59 2.11 -5.74
C THR A 80 -12.35 0.85 -6.17
N ILE A 81 -11.97 -0.32 -5.64
CA ILE A 81 -12.66 -1.58 -5.92
C ILE A 81 -14.12 -1.50 -5.46
N THR A 82 -14.36 -1.02 -4.24
CA THR A 82 -15.71 -0.87 -3.69
C THR A 82 -16.60 0.01 -4.56
N LEU A 83 -16.09 1.15 -5.03
CA LEU A 83 -16.84 2.07 -5.86
C LEU A 83 -17.13 1.50 -7.26
N VAL A 84 -16.19 0.76 -7.84
CA VAL A 84 -16.41 0.05 -9.11
C VAL A 84 -17.50 -1.01 -8.95
N CYS A 85 -17.41 -1.87 -7.92
CA CYS A 85 -18.43 -2.88 -7.66
C CYS A 85 -19.81 -2.26 -7.41
N ARG A 86 -19.87 -1.20 -6.60
CA ARG A 86 -21.12 -0.45 -6.36
C ARG A 86 -21.72 0.10 -7.64
N ALA A 87 -20.91 0.69 -8.53
CA ALA A 87 -21.39 1.23 -9.78
C ALA A 87 -21.99 0.15 -10.69
N VAL A 88 -21.36 -1.03 -10.73
CA VAL A 88 -21.87 -2.20 -11.47
C VAL A 88 -23.17 -2.72 -10.87
N GLU A 89 -23.25 -2.86 -9.54
CA GLU A 89 -24.47 -3.32 -8.85
C GLU A 89 -25.67 -2.38 -9.07
N LEU A 90 -25.42 -1.07 -9.15
CA LEU A 90 -26.45 -0.07 -9.43
C LEU A 90 -26.84 0.00 -10.92
N GLY A 91 -26.21 -0.81 -11.79
CA GLY A 91 -26.45 -0.78 -13.23
C GLY A 91 -25.92 0.48 -13.93
N LEU A 92 -24.97 1.20 -13.31
CA LEU A 92 -24.38 2.43 -13.84
C LEU A 92 -23.24 2.12 -14.82
N ALA A 93 -23.57 1.45 -15.92
CA ALA A 93 -22.61 1.02 -16.94
C ALA A 93 -21.82 2.20 -17.55
N ASP A 94 -22.49 3.34 -17.77
CA ASP A 94 -21.87 4.55 -18.36
C ASP A 94 -21.07 5.38 -17.34
N SER A 95 -20.97 4.93 -16.08
CA SER A 95 -20.19 5.66 -15.09
C SER A 95 -18.71 5.72 -15.49
N VAL A 96 -18.06 6.85 -15.17
CA VAL A 96 -16.62 7.04 -15.44
C VAL A 96 -15.77 5.92 -14.82
N LEU A 97 -16.19 5.40 -13.67
CA LEU A 97 -15.50 4.32 -12.96
C LEU A 97 -15.57 2.99 -13.71
N VAL A 98 -16.76 2.60 -14.20
CA VAL A 98 -16.94 1.36 -14.96
C VAL A 98 -16.23 1.47 -16.31
N ASN A 99 -16.37 2.60 -17.00
CA ASN A 99 -15.65 2.87 -18.25
C ASN A 99 -14.13 2.81 -18.07
N TRP A 100 -13.61 3.33 -16.96
CA TRP A 100 -12.19 3.24 -16.63
C TRP A 100 -11.76 1.79 -16.38
N ALA A 101 -12.52 1.03 -15.60
CA ALA A 101 -12.24 -0.38 -15.30
C ALA A 101 -12.29 -1.25 -16.57
N GLN A 102 -13.24 -0.99 -17.47
CA GLN A 102 -13.36 -1.69 -18.74
C GLN A 102 -12.18 -1.39 -19.67
N GLN A 103 -11.79 -0.13 -19.82
CA GLN A 103 -10.61 0.24 -20.61
C GLN A 103 -9.34 -0.38 -20.04
N ALA A 104 -9.18 -0.36 -18.71
CA ALA A 104 -8.07 -1.01 -18.04
C ALA A 104 -8.03 -2.53 -18.31
N ALA A 105 -9.19 -3.19 -18.33
CA ALA A 105 -9.28 -4.63 -18.61
C ALA A 105 -8.86 -4.92 -20.06
N GLN A 106 -9.32 -4.13 -21.02
CA GLN A 106 -8.94 -4.24 -22.43
C GLN A 106 -7.44 -4.00 -22.65
N MET A 107 -6.83 -3.04 -21.95
CA MET A 107 -5.39 -2.78 -22.05
C MET A 107 -4.54 -3.89 -21.43
N LEU A 108 -5.07 -4.57 -20.42
CA LEU A 108 -4.40 -5.67 -19.74
C LEU A 108 -4.71 -7.05 -20.34
N ASP A 109 -5.51 -7.08 -21.41
CA ASP A 109 -5.85 -8.28 -22.16
C ASP A 109 -4.79 -8.57 -23.23
N PHE A 110 -3.63 -9.04 -22.77
CA PHE A 110 -2.56 -9.52 -23.64
C PHE A 110 -2.13 -10.92 -23.21
N GLU A 111 -1.54 -11.66 -24.14
CA GLU A 111 -1.14 -13.04 -23.90
C GLU A 111 -0.14 -13.15 -22.73
N TYR A 112 -0.40 -14.09 -21.81
CA TYR A 112 0.35 -14.29 -20.56
C TYR A 112 0.32 -13.12 -19.55
N SER A 113 -0.65 -12.20 -19.65
CA SER A 113 -0.94 -11.23 -18.59
C SER A 113 -1.40 -11.93 -17.30
N PRO A 114 -0.92 -11.53 -16.11
CA PRO A 114 -1.39 -12.10 -14.84
C PRO A 114 -2.89 -11.87 -14.63
N VAL A 115 -3.44 -10.79 -15.20
CA VAL A 115 -4.87 -10.50 -15.16
C VAL A 115 -5.64 -11.43 -16.10
N SER A 116 -5.21 -11.59 -17.35
CA SER A 116 -5.87 -12.53 -18.28
C SER A 116 -5.83 -13.97 -17.76
N MET A 117 -4.73 -14.40 -17.13
CA MET A 117 -4.66 -15.72 -16.49
C MET A 117 -5.68 -15.88 -15.36
N ALA A 118 -5.90 -14.85 -14.55
CA ALA A 118 -6.91 -14.89 -13.49
C ALA A 118 -8.33 -14.86 -14.04
N ILE A 119 -8.58 -14.06 -15.08
CA ILE A 119 -9.88 -13.95 -15.76
C ILE A 119 -10.25 -15.28 -16.43
N ASP A 120 -9.33 -15.90 -17.16
CA ASP A 120 -9.56 -17.18 -17.85
C ASP A 120 -10.04 -18.27 -16.87
N ARG A 121 -9.42 -18.35 -15.69
CA ARG A 121 -9.84 -19.29 -14.64
C ARG A 121 -11.24 -19.04 -14.10
N ILE A 122 -11.70 -17.79 -14.12
CA ILE A 122 -13.04 -17.40 -13.65
C ILE A 122 -14.07 -17.65 -14.73
N LEU A 123 -13.77 -17.34 -15.99
CA LEU A 123 -14.68 -17.54 -17.11
C LEU A 123 -14.89 -19.03 -17.44
N LEU A 124 -13.90 -19.88 -17.17
CA LEU A 124 -14.01 -21.33 -17.30
C LEU A 124 -14.83 -21.99 -16.17
N ASP A 125 -15.10 -21.27 -15.09
CA ASP A 125 -15.81 -21.80 -13.92
C ASP A 125 -17.31 -21.53 -14.01
N SER A 126 -18.07 -22.57 -14.36
CA SER A 126 -19.53 -22.50 -14.55
C SER A 126 -20.33 -22.24 -13.26
N ARG A 127 -19.68 -22.16 -12.09
CA ARG A 127 -20.34 -21.83 -10.82
C ARG A 127 -20.69 -20.35 -10.70
N PHE A 128 -20.02 -19.48 -11.45
CA PHE A 128 -20.27 -18.05 -11.42
C PHE A 128 -21.36 -17.67 -12.41
N SER A 129 -22.34 -16.89 -11.96
CA SER A 129 -23.28 -16.22 -12.85
C SER A 129 -22.55 -15.14 -13.65
N ASP A 130 -23.04 -14.83 -14.86
CA ASP A 130 -22.45 -13.83 -15.76
C ASP A 130 -22.19 -12.48 -15.05
N THR A 131 -23.13 -12.02 -14.22
CA THR A 131 -22.98 -10.78 -13.45
C THR A 131 -21.84 -10.85 -12.43
N THR A 132 -21.71 -11.99 -11.74
CA THR A 132 -20.63 -12.21 -10.76
C THR A 132 -19.28 -12.32 -11.44
N ALA A 133 -19.22 -12.93 -12.61
CA ALA A 133 -18.00 -13.01 -13.41
C ALA A 133 -17.51 -11.61 -13.82
N ILE A 134 -18.40 -10.74 -14.31
CA ILE A 134 -18.05 -9.34 -14.66
C ILE A 134 -17.53 -8.56 -13.45
N LEU A 135 -18.20 -8.68 -12.30
CA LEU A 135 -17.75 -8.04 -11.05
C LEU A 135 -16.34 -8.48 -10.66
N LEU A 136 -16.05 -9.78 -10.76
CA LEU A 136 -14.74 -10.33 -10.46
C LEU A 136 -13.67 -9.84 -11.45
N VAL A 137 -13.98 -9.83 -12.75
CA VAL A 137 -13.08 -9.32 -13.80
C VAL A 137 -12.66 -7.87 -13.53
N TYR A 138 -13.64 -7.00 -13.25
CA TYR A 138 -13.35 -5.60 -12.92
C TYR A 138 -12.60 -5.46 -11.59
N SER A 139 -12.94 -6.26 -10.57
CA SER A 139 -12.24 -6.24 -9.28
C SER A 139 -10.76 -6.62 -9.42
N ILE A 140 -10.45 -7.69 -10.17
CA ILE A 140 -9.08 -8.16 -10.38
C ILE A 140 -8.29 -7.11 -11.16
N THR A 141 -8.85 -6.62 -12.26
CA THR A 141 -8.21 -5.61 -13.11
C THR A 141 -7.92 -4.33 -12.31
N THR A 142 -8.93 -3.79 -11.62
CA THR A 142 -8.79 -2.57 -10.82
C THR A 142 -7.78 -2.77 -9.70
N SER A 143 -7.77 -3.94 -9.06
CA SER A 143 -6.79 -4.26 -8.01
C SER A 143 -5.35 -4.26 -8.53
N PHE A 144 -5.13 -4.79 -9.73
CA PHE A 144 -3.82 -4.84 -10.36
C PHE A 144 -3.34 -3.44 -10.75
N VAL A 145 -4.20 -2.66 -11.42
CA VAL A 145 -3.85 -1.29 -11.86
C VAL A 145 -3.55 -0.38 -10.68
N VAL A 146 -4.38 -0.39 -9.64
CA VAL A 146 -4.14 0.44 -8.46
C VAL A 146 -2.88 -0.02 -7.72
N GLY A 147 -2.66 -1.32 -7.58
CA GLY A 147 -1.46 -1.86 -6.94
C GLY A 147 -0.16 -1.49 -7.66
N VAL A 148 -0.11 -1.70 -8.98
CA VAL A 148 1.05 -1.32 -9.81
C VAL A 148 1.22 0.20 -9.81
N GLY A 149 0.14 0.95 -10.01
CA GLY A 149 0.17 2.41 -10.02
C GLY A 149 0.68 3.00 -8.72
N MET A 150 0.25 2.48 -7.57
CA MET A 150 0.74 2.90 -6.26
C MET A 150 2.19 2.50 -6.02
N THR A 151 2.60 1.32 -6.48
CA THR A 151 4.00 0.90 -6.38
C THR A 151 4.91 1.82 -7.21
N LEU A 152 4.51 2.16 -8.43
CA LEU A 152 5.23 3.10 -9.29
C LEU A 152 5.23 4.52 -8.69
N ALA A 153 4.10 4.97 -8.13
CA ALA A 153 4.02 6.26 -7.46
C ALA A 153 4.97 6.33 -6.26
N PHE A 154 5.06 5.26 -5.46
CA PHE A 154 6.02 5.16 -4.36
C PHE A 154 7.46 5.23 -4.86
N ALA A 155 7.79 4.47 -5.91
CA ALA A 155 9.12 4.48 -6.51
C ALA A 155 9.47 5.87 -7.07
N LEU A 156 8.52 6.56 -7.69
CA LEU A 156 8.69 7.93 -8.20
C LEU A 156 8.93 8.92 -7.06
N ILE A 157 8.18 8.83 -5.96
CA ILE A 157 8.39 9.65 -4.76
C ILE A 157 9.82 9.44 -4.24
N LEU A 158 10.26 8.19 -4.09
CA LEU A 158 11.62 7.88 -3.65
C LEU A 158 12.66 8.38 -4.65
N TRP A 159 12.40 8.29 -5.95
CA TRP A 159 13.32 8.78 -6.98
C TRP A 159 13.48 10.31 -6.92
N VAL A 160 12.36 11.05 -6.88
CA VAL A 160 12.37 12.52 -6.83
C VAL A 160 13.08 13.03 -5.57
N PHE A 161 12.74 12.49 -4.40
CA PHE A 161 13.31 12.96 -3.13
C PHE A 161 14.69 12.37 -2.84
N GLY A 162 14.91 11.09 -3.15
CA GLY A 162 16.17 10.38 -2.91
C GLY A 162 17.33 10.85 -3.80
N CYS A 163 17.08 11.17 -5.08
CA CYS A 163 18.13 11.70 -5.98
C CYS A 163 18.47 13.18 -5.77
N SER A 164 17.75 13.90 -4.91
CA SER A 164 18.10 15.28 -4.58
C SER A 164 19.32 15.36 -3.64
N GLY A 165 19.50 14.38 -2.74
CA GLY A 165 20.62 14.33 -1.79
C GLY A 165 21.97 13.94 -2.42
N GLY A 166 21.97 12.98 -3.34
CA GLY A 166 23.20 12.50 -4.00
C GLY A 166 23.85 13.52 -4.95
N ARG A 167 23.05 14.44 -5.53
CA ARG A 167 23.57 15.49 -6.45
C ARG A 167 24.37 16.58 -5.73
N VAL A 168 24.10 16.83 -4.45
CA VAL A 168 24.82 17.83 -3.66
C VAL A 168 26.20 17.30 -3.25
N ILE A 169 26.29 16.02 -2.86
CA ILE A 169 27.56 15.40 -2.41
C ILE A 169 28.54 15.21 -3.57
N ALA A 170 28.06 14.84 -4.76
CA ALA A 170 28.90 14.73 -5.95
C ALA A 170 29.54 16.08 -6.36
N LYS A 171 28.81 17.19 -6.20
CA LYS A 171 29.37 18.54 -6.46
C LYS A 171 30.48 18.92 -5.46
N THR A 172 30.36 18.51 -4.21
CA THR A 172 31.38 18.79 -3.17
C THR A 172 32.67 18.00 -3.38
N LEU A 173 32.58 16.75 -3.88
CA LEU A 173 33.77 15.92 -4.15
C LEU A 173 34.54 16.36 -5.42
N THR A 174 33.90 17.10 -6.32
CA THR A 174 34.57 17.71 -7.49
C THR A 174 35.25 19.05 -7.20
N SER A 175 34.97 19.72 -6.08
CA SER A 175 35.71 20.91 -5.66
C SER A 175 36.85 20.50 -4.72
N GLY A 176 38.04 20.27 -5.29
CA GLY A 176 39.22 19.76 -4.58
C GLY A 176 39.56 20.50 -3.30
N GLN A 177 39.15 19.94 -2.16
CA GLN A 177 39.70 20.25 -0.85
C GLN A 177 40.56 19.08 -0.41
N THR A 178 41.85 19.38 -0.27
CA THR A 178 42.96 18.47 -0.04
C THR A 178 42.84 17.81 1.34
N TYR A 179 42.67 16.48 1.38
CA TYR A 179 42.75 15.71 2.62
C TYR A 179 44.21 15.63 3.10
N ARG A 180 44.60 16.47 4.06
CA ARG A 180 45.77 16.19 4.93
C ARG A 180 45.26 15.60 6.24
N HIS A 181 45.94 14.53 6.67
CA HIS A 181 45.73 13.71 7.87
C HIS A 181 44.58 12.69 7.81
N PHE A 182 44.89 11.53 7.21
CA PHE A 182 44.14 10.29 7.40
C PHE A 182 44.78 9.52 8.57
N SER A 183 44.17 9.60 9.75
CA SER A 183 44.39 8.60 10.81
C SER A 183 43.67 7.31 10.43
N PRO A 184 44.18 6.11 10.79
CA PRO A 184 43.55 4.85 10.42
C PRO A 184 42.14 4.78 11.00
N MET A 185 41.14 4.76 10.13
CA MET A 185 39.72 4.70 10.46
C MET A 185 39.32 3.26 10.75
N THR A 186 38.79 3.03 11.94
CA THR A 186 38.15 1.80 12.40
C THR A 186 36.94 1.46 11.50
N VAL A 187 36.70 0.16 11.28
CA VAL A 187 35.55 -0.38 10.53
C VAL A 187 34.25 0.21 11.08
N GLY A 188 33.59 1.08 10.31
CA GLY A 188 32.37 1.78 10.76
C GLY A 188 32.00 3.06 10.00
N GLN A 189 32.86 3.59 9.13
CA GLN A 189 32.55 4.78 8.33
C GLN A 189 32.55 4.46 6.82
N PHE A 190 31.50 3.78 6.36
CA PHE A 190 31.13 3.87 4.95
C PHE A 190 30.25 5.12 4.75
N PRO A 191 30.49 5.94 3.70
CA PRO A 191 29.60 7.04 3.38
C PRO A 191 28.22 6.50 2.99
N ASP A 192 27.18 7.07 3.60
CA ASP A 192 25.76 6.79 3.41
C ASP A 192 25.34 7.22 1.99
N VAL A 193 25.73 6.44 0.98
CA VAL A 193 25.29 6.63 -0.42
C VAL A 193 24.12 5.69 -0.63
N CYS A 194 22.93 6.25 -0.87
CA CYS A 194 21.63 5.57 -0.81
C CYS A 194 21.20 5.19 0.62
N GLY A 195 20.39 6.04 1.25
CA GLY A 195 19.71 5.79 2.54
C GLY A 195 18.75 4.59 2.52
N VAL A 196 19.31 3.41 2.27
CA VAL A 196 18.72 2.08 2.26
C VAL A 196 19.69 1.15 3.01
N THR A 197 20.28 1.57 4.13
CA THR A 197 20.78 0.63 5.14
C THR A 197 20.86 1.32 6.51
N ARG A 198 19.71 1.42 7.20
CA ARG A 198 19.70 1.48 8.66
C ARG A 198 18.59 0.60 9.21
N ILE A 199 18.71 -0.69 8.94
CA ILE A 199 18.18 -1.72 9.84
C ILE A 199 19.36 -2.05 10.75
N SER A 200 19.53 -1.28 11.81
CA SER A 200 20.47 -1.64 12.87
C SER A 200 19.92 -2.87 13.58
N ILE A 201 20.40 -4.05 13.19
CA ILE A 201 20.38 -5.22 14.06
C ILE A 201 21.42 -4.92 15.16
N SER A 202 20.97 -4.19 16.19
CA SER A 202 21.68 -4.13 17.47
C SER A 202 21.32 -5.37 18.27
N TYR A 203 21.82 -6.52 17.84
CA TYR A 203 21.91 -7.73 18.65
C TYR A 203 23.32 -8.26 18.46
N LEU A 204 24.15 -7.99 19.47
CA LEU A 204 25.44 -8.60 19.84
C LEU A 204 26.33 -7.48 20.38
N GLU A 205 26.28 -7.30 21.71
CA GLU A 205 27.43 -7.14 22.62
C GLU A 205 26.90 -6.54 23.94
N SER A 206 27.01 -7.31 25.04
CA SER A 206 26.83 -6.93 26.47
C SER A 206 25.62 -7.55 27.18
N ARG A 207 25.67 -8.87 27.42
CA ARG A 207 26.10 -9.46 28.71
C ARG A 207 26.21 -10.98 28.59
#